data_AF-A0A1I8IV23-F1
#
_entry.id   AF-A0A1I8IV23-F1
#
_cell.length_a   1.000
_cell.length_b   1.000
_cell.length_c   1.000
_cell.angle_alpha   90.00
_cell.angle_beta   90.00
_cell.angle_gamma   90.00
#
_symmetry.space_group_name_H-M   'P 1'
#
loop_
_entity.id
_entity.type
_entity.pdbx_description
1 polymer ?
#
loop_
_entity_poly.entity_id
_entity_poly.type
_entity_poly.pdbx_seq_one_letter_code
_entity_poly.pdbx_strand_id
1 'polypeptide(L)'
;TISVKAHHEASDFSVFDGFACHGAPEFVISGGRLAVDERQLRVTQGVGRFVSMPPFGMHAYGRVDRRERAKAASQLPVTRAAYDGPVVELKSDQASAPTRPSNPIVHDDFRQRPPTRGGGRDMQESSFSLSGAQFDDKRPSKSGIRTNQPPGGASSGSLW
;
A
#
# COMPACT_ATOMS: atom_id res chain seq x y z
N THR A 1 -33.21 7.15 -25.42
CA THR A 1 -32.07 6.29 -25.79
C THR A 1 -30.80 7.04 -25.51
N ILE A 2 -29.87 6.43 -24.81
CA ILE A 2 -28.55 7.00 -24.54
C ILE A 2 -27.75 6.92 -25.84
N SER A 3 -27.05 8.00 -26.17
CA SER A 3 -26.15 8.01 -27.31
C SER A 3 -24.99 8.98 -27.11
N VAL A 4 -23.86 8.67 -27.73
CA VAL A 4 -22.66 9.52 -27.77
C VAL A 4 -22.97 10.94 -28.18
N LYS A 5 -23.84 11.12 -29.18
CA LYS A 5 -24.18 12.43 -29.73
C LYS A 5 -24.96 13.32 -28.76
N ALA A 6 -25.60 12.72 -27.76
CA ALA A 6 -26.51 13.39 -26.85
C ALA A 6 -25.99 13.46 -25.41
N HIS A 7 -24.86 12.81 -25.09
CA HIS A 7 -24.27 12.89 -23.76
C HIS A 7 -23.51 14.21 -23.57
N HIS A 8 -23.21 14.53 -22.32
CA HIS A 8 -22.45 15.74 -21.95
C HIS A 8 -21.02 15.38 -21.47
N GLU A 9 -20.58 14.16 -21.72
CA GLU A 9 -19.22 13.71 -21.41
C GLU A 9 -18.24 14.18 -22.49
N ALA A 10 -16.99 14.42 -22.11
CA ALA A 10 -15.93 14.81 -23.05
C ALA A 10 -15.43 13.66 -23.93
N SER A 11 -15.86 12.42 -23.64
CA SER A 11 -15.49 11.24 -24.42
C SER A 11 -16.28 11.15 -25.72
N ASP A 12 -15.67 10.55 -26.72
CA ASP A 12 -16.20 10.29 -28.07
C ASP A 12 -16.91 8.94 -28.19
N PHE A 13 -17.04 8.18 -27.10
CA PHE A 13 -17.80 6.93 -27.07
C PHE A 13 -18.63 6.80 -25.80
N SER A 14 -19.62 5.91 -25.83
CA SER A 14 -20.43 5.55 -24.66
C SER A 14 -20.63 4.04 -24.67
N VAL A 15 -20.38 3.38 -23.54
CA VAL A 15 -20.64 1.95 -23.38
C VAL A 15 -22.14 1.61 -23.42
N PHE A 16 -23.00 2.62 -23.37
CA PHE A 16 -24.47 2.50 -23.40
C PHE A 16 -25.10 3.05 -24.69
N ASP A 17 -24.33 3.24 -25.76
CA ASP A 17 -24.86 3.74 -27.03
C ASP A 17 -25.96 2.81 -27.56
N GLY A 18 -27.12 3.38 -27.92
CA GLY A 18 -28.29 2.62 -28.35
C GLY A 18 -29.15 2.05 -27.21
N PHE A 19 -28.77 2.23 -25.94
CA PHE A 19 -29.53 1.71 -24.81
C PHE A 19 -30.78 2.56 -24.52
N ALA A 20 -31.95 1.91 -24.44
CA ALA A 20 -33.21 2.57 -24.10
C ALA A 20 -33.47 2.50 -22.58
N CYS A 21 -33.23 3.61 -21.87
CA CYS A 21 -33.59 3.75 -20.46
C CYS A 21 -35.00 4.35 -20.31
N HIS A 22 -35.68 3.95 -19.24
CA HIS A 22 -36.94 4.54 -18.79
C HIS A 22 -36.63 5.41 -17.56
N GLY A 23 -37.11 6.65 -17.56
CA GLY A 23 -36.77 7.65 -16.54
C GLY A 23 -35.49 8.43 -16.89
N ALA A 24 -35.62 9.74 -17.00
CA ALA A 24 -34.52 10.66 -17.25
C ALA A 24 -34.64 11.87 -16.31
N PRO A 25 -33.52 12.46 -15.85
CA PRO A 25 -33.56 13.66 -15.03
C PRO A 25 -34.02 14.85 -15.88
N GLU A 26 -35.21 15.38 -15.59
CA GLU A 26 -35.72 16.60 -16.21
C GLU A 26 -35.11 17.85 -15.55
N PHE A 27 -35.03 17.82 -14.22
CA PHE A 27 -34.45 18.87 -13.38
C PHE A 27 -33.37 18.30 -12.46
N VAL A 28 -32.27 19.04 -12.28
CA VAL A 28 -31.22 18.68 -11.31
C VAL A 28 -30.94 19.88 -10.43
N ILE A 29 -31.08 19.70 -9.11
CA ILE A 29 -30.81 20.75 -8.13
C ILE A 29 -29.49 20.43 -7.42
N SER A 30 -28.57 21.38 -7.41
CA SER A 30 -27.29 21.27 -6.70
C SER A 30 -27.04 22.53 -5.88
N GLY A 31 -26.76 22.37 -4.59
CA GLY A 31 -26.49 23.50 -3.69
C GLY A 31 -27.62 24.53 -3.61
N GLY A 32 -28.88 24.10 -3.78
CA GLY A 32 -30.05 24.97 -3.79
C GLY A 32 -30.28 25.76 -5.10
N ARG A 33 -29.55 25.44 -6.17
CA ARG A 33 -29.70 26.06 -7.50
C ARG A 33 -30.11 25.02 -8.53
N LEU A 34 -30.93 25.44 -9.50
CA LEU A 34 -31.30 24.61 -10.65
C LEU A 34 -30.12 24.51 -11.62
N ALA A 35 -29.45 23.36 -11.61
CA ALA A 35 -28.23 23.11 -12.38
C ALA A 35 -28.53 22.59 -13.80
N VAL A 36 -29.56 21.76 -13.94
CA VAL A 36 -30.06 21.28 -15.24
C VAL A 36 -31.55 21.56 -15.30
N ASP A 37 -31.99 22.10 -16.42
CA ASP A 37 -33.37 22.47 -16.70
C ASP A 37 -33.66 22.19 -18.18
N GLU A 38 -34.73 21.45 -18.49
CA GLU A 38 -35.12 21.10 -19.86
C GLU A 38 -33.97 20.54 -20.72
N ARG A 39 -33.09 19.72 -20.12
CA ARG A 39 -31.86 19.17 -20.74
C ARG A 39 -30.78 20.20 -21.10
N GLN A 40 -30.88 21.44 -20.63
CA GLN A 40 -29.85 22.46 -20.73
C GLN A 40 -29.10 22.62 -19.41
N LEU A 41 -27.77 22.73 -19.50
CA LEU A 41 -26.92 22.93 -18.34
C LEU A 41 -26.81 24.43 -18.00
N ARG A 42 -27.19 24.80 -16.77
CA ARG A 42 -27.16 26.17 -16.23
C ARG A 42 -26.22 26.24 -15.03
N VAL A 43 -24.93 26.02 -15.25
CA VAL A 43 -23.90 26.04 -14.19
C VAL A 43 -22.70 26.90 -14.57
N THR A 44 -21.99 27.40 -13.56
CA THR A 44 -20.72 28.11 -13.73
C THR A 44 -19.59 27.27 -13.12
N GLN A 45 -18.42 27.29 -13.73
CA GLN A 45 -17.24 26.60 -13.19
C GLN A 45 -16.92 27.12 -11.78
N GLY A 46 -16.63 26.19 -10.85
CA GLY A 46 -16.27 26.53 -9.47
C GLY A 46 -17.46 26.70 -8.51
N VAL A 47 -18.71 26.51 -8.96
CA VAL A 47 -19.89 26.52 -8.05
C VAL A 47 -19.88 25.33 -7.08
N GLY A 48 -19.26 24.21 -7.47
CA GLY A 48 -19.05 23.07 -6.59
C GLY A 48 -18.08 23.41 -5.45
N ARG A 49 -18.32 22.85 -4.27
CA ARG A 49 -17.42 23.00 -3.11
C ARG A 49 -16.87 21.66 -2.66
N PHE A 50 -15.67 21.68 -2.11
CA PHE A 50 -15.13 20.54 -1.40
C PHE A 50 -15.94 20.25 -0.14
N VAL A 51 -16.28 18.98 0.09
CA VAL A 51 -16.93 18.50 1.31
C VAL A 51 -15.94 17.59 2.03
N SER A 52 -15.39 18.07 3.14
CA SER A 52 -14.45 17.29 3.94
C SER A 52 -15.15 16.07 4.53
N MET A 53 -14.57 14.89 4.31
CA MET A 53 -15.06 13.63 4.87
C MET A 53 -14.21 13.25 6.08
N PRO A 54 -14.75 13.40 7.32
CA PRO A 54 -14.01 12.98 8.50
C PRO A 54 -13.81 11.45 8.50
N PRO A 55 -12.68 10.95 9.02
CA PRO A 55 -12.47 9.52 9.19
C PRO A 55 -13.45 8.94 10.22
N PHE A 56 -13.52 7.60 10.28
CA PHE A 56 -14.33 6.87 11.26
C PHE A 56 -15.83 7.21 11.22
N GLY A 57 -16.39 7.32 10.01
CA GLY A 57 -17.82 7.57 9.82
C GLY A 57 -18.70 6.57 10.59
N MET A 58 -19.69 7.09 11.31
CA MET A 58 -20.54 6.33 12.23
C MET A 58 -21.20 5.11 11.57
N HIS A 59 -21.62 5.21 10.31
CA HIS A 59 -22.24 4.10 9.59
C HIS A 59 -21.32 2.87 9.46
N ALA A 60 -20.02 3.09 9.22
CA ALA A 60 -19.04 2.01 9.10
C ALA A 60 -18.47 1.59 10.47
N TYR A 61 -18.13 2.55 11.33
CA TYR A 61 -17.35 2.32 12.55
C TYR A 61 -18.17 2.27 13.85
N GLY A 62 -19.47 2.64 13.83
CA GLY A 62 -20.29 2.67 15.04
C GLY A 62 -20.40 1.32 15.76
N ARG A 63 -20.26 0.21 15.02
CA ARG A 63 -20.21 -1.15 15.60
C ARG A 63 -18.82 -1.55 16.09
N VAL A 64 -17.76 -0.96 15.52
CA VAL A 64 -16.38 -1.31 15.82
C VAL A 64 -16.05 -0.91 17.25
N ASP A 65 -16.33 0.33 17.65
CA ASP A 65 -16.03 0.81 19.00
C ASP A 65 -16.69 -0.05 20.08
N ARG A 66 -17.97 -0.39 19.90
CA ARG A 66 -18.70 -1.27 20.83
C ARG A 66 -18.06 -2.66 20.89
N ARG A 67 -17.68 -3.22 19.73
CA ARG A 67 -17.03 -4.53 19.64
C ARG A 67 -15.66 -4.52 20.32
N GLU A 68 -14.83 -3.52 20.07
CA GLU A 68 -13.50 -3.44 20.67
C GLU A 68 -13.58 -3.25 22.19
N ARG A 69 -14.52 -2.45 22.70
CA ARG A 69 -14.77 -2.34 24.15
C ARG A 69 -15.22 -3.67 24.75
N ALA A 70 -16.16 -4.36 24.10
CA ALA A 70 -16.63 -5.66 24.57
C ALA A 70 -15.51 -6.71 24.55
N LYS A 71 -14.69 -6.73 23.48
CA LYS A 71 -13.52 -7.60 23.38
C LYS A 71 -12.53 -7.33 24.53
N ALA A 72 -12.16 -6.07 24.75
CA ALA A 72 -11.24 -5.69 25.81
C ALA A 72 -11.74 -6.09 27.20
N ALA A 73 -13.05 -6.00 27.46
CA ALA A 73 -13.65 -6.45 28.71
C ALA A 73 -13.67 -7.99 28.86
N SER A 74 -13.84 -8.71 27.75
CA SER A 74 -13.94 -10.18 27.74
C SER A 74 -12.59 -10.91 27.74
N GLN A 75 -11.54 -10.28 27.21
CA GLN A 75 -10.21 -10.86 27.08
C GLN A 75 -9.39 -10.62 28.36
N LEU A 76 -9.64 -11.44 29.38
CA LEU A 76 -8.89 -11.42 30.63
C LEU A 76 -7.84 -12.53 30.67
N PRO A 77 -6.63 -12.26 31.19
CA PRO A 77 -5.64 -13.31 31.41
C PRO A 77 -6.14 -14.28 32.48
N VAL A 78 -5.86 -15.57 32.29
CA VAL A 78 -6.18 -16.57 33.32
C VAL A 78 -5.17 -16.43 34.46
N THR A 79 -5.67 -16.15 35.67
CA THR A 79 -4.85 -16.10 36.87
C THR A 79 -4.29 -17.48 37.17
N ARG A 80 -2.96 -17.62 37.14
CA ARG A 80 -2.22 -18.82 37.49
C ARG A 80 -1.08 -18.45 38.43
N ALA A 81 -0.66 -19.38 39.28
CA ALA A 81 0.59 -19.26 39.99
C ALA A 81 1.76 -19.16 38.98
N ALA A 82 2.85 -18.52 39.39
CA ALA A 82 4.08 -18.53 38.60
C ALA A 82 4.52 -19.99 38.38
N TYR A 83 5.01 -20.29 37.18
CA TYR A 83 5.51 -21.62 36.86
C TYR A 83 6.79 -21.89 37.67
N ASP A 84 6.76 -22.95 38.48
CA ASP A 84 7.85 -23.39 39.37
C ASP A 84 8.50 -24.71 38.90
N GLY A 85 8.15 -25.17 37.69
CA GLY A 85 8.73 -26.38 37.14
C GLY A 85 10.15 -26.14 36.58
N PRO A 86 10.91 -27.22 36.32
CA PRO A 86 12.22 -27.11 35.70
C PRO A 86 12.10 -26.43 34.32
N VAL A 87 12.96 -25.44 34.09
CA VAL A 87 13.13 -24.76 32.80
C VAL A 87 14.47 -25.20 32.23
N VAL A 88 14.47 -25.72 31.01
CA VAL A 88 15.73 -26.07 30.33
C VAL A 88 16.39 -24.77 29.89
N GLU A 89 17.59 -24.52 30.40
CA GLU A 89 18.46 -23.47 29.87
C GLU A 89 18.96 -23.92 28.49
N LEU A 90 18.27 -23.44 27.46
CA LEU A 90 18.81 -23.46 26.10
C LEU A 90 19.98 -22.48 26.09
N LYS A 91 21.19 -22.99 26.34
CA LYS A 91 22.39 -22.28 25.91
C LYS A 91 22.19 -22.00 24.43
N SER A 92 22.12 -20.73 24.06
CA SER A 92 22.38 -20.32 22.69
C SER A 92 23.85 -20.59 22.42
N ASP A 93 24.21 -21.87 22.41
CA ASP A 93 25.40 -22.30 21.72
C ASP A 93 25.15 -21.79 20.31
N GLN A 94 25.93 -20.79 19.93
CA GLN A 94 26.31 -20.58 18.54
C GLN A 94 27.08 -21.84 18.11
N ALA A 95 26.44 -23.01 18.21
CA ALA A 95 26.79 -24.17 17.45
C ALA A 95 26.51 -23.71 16.03
N SER A 96 27.61 -23.46 15.31
CA SER A 96 27.64 -23.49 13.87
C SER A 96 26.60 -24.50 13.40
N ALA A 97 25.60 -24.04 12.65
CA ALA A 97 24.61 -24.90 12.03
C ALA A 97 25.30 -26.19 11.53
N PRO A 98 24.71 -27.38 11.68
CA PRO A 98 25.35 -28.61 11.23
C PRO A 98 25.81 -28.40 9.79
N THR A 99 27.14 -28.40 9.57
CA THR A 99 27.71 -28.26 8.24
C THR A 99 27.17 -29.43 7.43
N ARG A 100 26.13 -29.15 6.64
CA ARG A 100 25.61 -30.08 5.64
C ARG A 100 26.84 -30.49 4.80
N PRO A 101 27.06 -31.79 4.54
CA PRO A 101 28.19 -32.21 3.71
C PRO A 101 28.16 -31.38 2.43
N SER A 102 29.29 -30.77 2.11
CA SER A 102 29.44 -29.84 0.99
C SER A 102 28.89 -30.49 -0.27
N ASN A 103 27.76 -29.99 -0.78
CA ASN A 103 27.38 -30.28 -2.14
C ASN A 103 28.55 -29.79 -3.02
N PRO A 104 29.09 -30.58 -3.95
CA PRO A 104 30.19 -30.16 -4.83
C PRO A 104 29.80 -29.06 -5.84
N ILE A 105 28.60 -28.47 -5.69
CA ILE A 105 28.06 -27.36 -6.48
C ILE A 105 28.08 -26.05 -5.65
N VAL A 106 28.85 -25.98 -4.56
CA VAL A 106 29.07 -24.71 -3.84
C VAL A 106 30.22 -23.95 -4.51
N HIS A 107 29.88 -22.96 -5.33
CA HIS A 107 30.77 -21.82 -5.56
C HIS A 107 30.71 -20.95 -4.30
N ASP A 108 31.83 -20.83 -3.61
CA ASP A 108 31.99 -20.06 -2.36
C ASP A 108 32.16 -18.56 -2.61
N ASP A 109 31.43 -18.02 -3.57
CA ASP A 109 31.56 -16.61 -3.93
C ASP A 109 30.17 -16.02 -4.09
N PHE A 110 29.82 -15.13 -3.15
CA PHE A 110 29.00 -13.97 -3.52
C PHE A 110 29.42 -13.55 -4.93
N ARG A 111 28.51 -13.51 -5.90
CA ARG A 111 28.87 -13.12 -7.27
C ARG A 111 29.38 -11.69 -7.23
N GLN A 112 30.69 -11.51 -7.04
CA GLN A 112 31.35 -10.21 -7.08
C GLN A 112 31.51 -9.84 -8.55
N ARG A 113 30.39 -9.52 -9.21
CA ARG A 113 30.50 -8.80 -10.49
C ARG A 113 30.68 -7.32 -10.20
N PRO A 114 31.48 -6.63 -11.05
CA PRO A 114 31.65 -5.19 -10.92
C PRO A 114 30.27 -4.52 -11.00
N PRO A 115 30.11 -3.37 -10.34
CA PRO A 115 28.85 -2.63 -10.37
C PRO A 115 28.37 -2.43 -11.81
N THR A 116 27.06 -2.36 -11.98
CA THR A 116 26.46 -1.98 -13.27
C THR A 116 27.08 -0.66 -13.74
N ARG A 117 26.96 -0.34 -15.03
CA ARG A 117 27.53 0.90 -15.60
C ARG A 117 27.17 2.18 -14.83
N GLY A 118 26.09 2.16 -14.02
CA GLY A 118 25.68 3.23 -13.11
C GLY A 118 26.24 3.17 -11.68
N GLY A 119 27.26 2.36 -11.39
CA GLY A 119 27.89 2.27 -10.07
C GLY A 119 27.04 1.55 -8.99
N GLY A 120 25.82 1.16 -9.33
CA GLY A 120 24.86 0.50 -8.44
C GLY A 120 24.82 -1.01 -8.63
N ARG A 121 24.19 -1.68 -7.66
CA ARG A 121 23.87 -3.10 -7.72
C ARG A 121 22.70 -3.35 -8.66
N ASP A 122 22.72 -4.48 -9.34
CA ASP A 122 21.54 -4.93 -10.08
C ASP A 122 20.45 -5.38 -9.09
N MET A 123 19.25 -4.81 -9.24
CA MET A 123 18.10 -5.08 -8.39
C MET A 123 17.28 -6.29 -8.87
N GLN A 124 17.58 -6.82 -10.06
CA GLN A 124 16.93 -8.01 -10.62
C GLN A 124 17.70 -9.30 -10.28
N GLU A 125 18.88 -9.18 -9.68
CA GLU A 125 19.71 -10.33 -9.31
C GLU A 125 19.51 -10.72 -7.84
N SER A 126 19.46 -12.03 -7.58
CA SER A 126 19.39 -12.57 -6.22
C SER A 126 20.77 -12.52 -5.55
N SER A 127 20.87 -11.78 -4.45
CA SER A 127 22.06 -11.73 -3.60
C SER A 127 22.02 -12.70 -2.42
N PHE A 128 21.06 -13.63 -2.44
CA PHE A 128 20.87 -14.60 -1.35
C PHE A 128 21.88 -15.75 -1.49
N SER A 129 22.74 -15.93 -0.49
CA SER A 129 23.53 -17.15 -0.38
C SER A 129 22.67 -18.26 0.22
N LEU A 130 22.84 -19.49 -0.25
CA LEU A 130 22.19 -20.67 0.36
C LEU A 130 22.73 -20.98 1.77
N SER A 131 23.83 -20.36 2.18
CA SER A 131 24.37 -20.40 3.54
C SER A 131 23.68 -19.40 4.49
N GLY A 132 22.78 -18.55 3.98
CA GLY A 132 22.09 -17.52 4.75
C GLY A 132 22.93 -16.27 5.05
N ALA A 133 24.18 -16.24 4.59
CA ALA A 133 25.06 -15.08 4.71
C ALA A 133 24.60 -13.96 3.77
N GLN A 134 24.40 -12.76 4.30
CA GLN A 134 24.10 -11.56 3.55
C GLN A 134 25.34 -10.66 3.45
N PHE A 135 25.44 -9.88 2.38
CA PHE A 135 26.63 -9.07 2.09
C PHE A 135 26.89 -7.98 3.15
N ASP A 136 25.86 -7.62 3.92
CA ASP A 136 25.82 -6.55 4.92
C ASP A 136 25.79 -7.06 6.36
N ASP A 137 25.94 -8.37 6.60
CA ASP A 137 25.99 -8.94 7.96
C ASP A 137 27.09 -8.31 8.83
N LYS A 138 28.18 -7.87 8.21
CA LYS A 138 29.30 -7.17 8.89
C LYS A 138 29.11 -5.66 9.00
N ARG A 139 28.02 -5.11 8.46
CA ARG A 139 27.72 -3.69 8.55
C ARG A 139 26.83 -3.45 9.77
N PRO A 140 27.03 -2.36 10.51
CA PRO A 140 26.16 -2.04 11.64
C PRO A 140 24.72 -1.90 11.15
N SER A 141 23.79 -2.61 11.80
CA SER A 141 22.37 -2.57 11.47
C SER A 141 21.87 -1.14 11.53
N LYS A 142 21.40 -0.62 10.40
CA LYS A 142 20.76 0.69 10.35
C LYS A 142 19.29 0.48 10.69
N SER A 143 18.81 1.11 11.77
CA SER A 143 17.40 1.08 12.20
C SER A 143 16.41 1.64 11.18
N GLY A 144 16.91 2.25 10.10
CA GLY A 144 16.16 2.59 8.91
C GLY A 144 17.04 3.27 7.87
N ILE A 145 16.67 3.13 6.59
CA ILE A 145 17.20 3.97 5.51
C ILE A 145 16.27 5.16 5.39
N ARG A 146 16.72 6.32 5.87
CA ARG A 146 15.96 7.56 5.76
C ARG A 146 16.23 8.17 4.38
N THR A 147 15.39 7.82 3.42
CA THR A 147 15.46 8.39 2.07
C THR A 147 14.75 9.73 2.08
N ASN A 148 15.50 10.83 2.21
CA ASN A 148 14.96 12.20 2.13
C ASN A 148 14.68 12.65 0.67
N GLN A 149 14.88 11.77 -0.31
CA GLN A 149 14.71 12.08 -1.72
C GLN A 149 13.45 11.39 -2.25
N PRO A 150 12.66 12.07 -3.11
CA PRO A 150 11.51 11.46 -3.75
C PRO A 150 11.96 10.25 -4.60
N PRO A 151 11.06 9.29 -4.87
CA PRO A 151 11.34 8.18 -5.77
C PRO A 151 11.85 8.73 -7.12
N GLY A 152 13.12 8.49 -7.43
CA GLY A 152 13.83 9.09 -8.57
C GLY A 152 15.20 9.72 -8.26
N GLY A 153 15.55 9.92 -6.98
CA GLY A 153 16.85 10.49 -6.58
C GLY A 153 16.94 12.01 -6.78
N ALA A 154 18.08 12.62 -6.40
CA ALA A 154 18.31 14.04 -6.57
C ALA A 154 18.41 14.42 -8.06
N SER A 155 17.52 15.29 -8.52
CA SER A 155 17.65 15.96 -9.81
C SER A 155 18.82 16.95 -9.77
N SER A 156 20.04 16.49 -10.10
CA SER A 156 21.11 17.40 -10.50
C SER A 156 20.87 17.79 -11.96
N GLY A 157 20.13 18.86 -12.17
CA GLY A 157 19.88 19.41 -13.49
C GLY A 157 19.43 20.85 -13.38
N SER A 158 20.39 21.77 -13.43
CA SER A 158 20.11 23.15 -13.88
C SER A 158 19.61 23.03 -15.32
N LEU A 159 18.31 23.22 -15.51
CA LEU A 159 17.71 23.49 -16.82
C LEU A 159 17.27 24.95 -16.85
N TRP A 160 18.23 25.82 -16.58
CA TRP A 160 18.32 27.21 -17.01
C TRP A 160 19.82 27.53 -17.10
#